data_AF-A0A511B687-F1
#
_entry.id   AF-A0A511B687-F1
#
_cell.length_a   1.000
_cell.length_b   1.000
_cell.length_c   1.000
_cell.angle_alpha   90.00
_cell.angle_beta   90.00
_cell.angle_gamma   90.00
#
_symmetry.space_group_name_H-M   'P 1'
#
loop_
_entity.id
_entity.type
_entity.pdbx_description
1 polymer ?
#
loop_
_entity_poly.entity_id
_entity_poly.type
_entity_poly.pdbx_seq_one_letter_code
_entity_poly.pdbx_strand_id
1 'polypeptide(L)'
;MSKSAAILFVHNQVDTIGWWLAHHATIGFSTLIVCDDHSTDGTSTVLSNAATLYDIRVQSSDSTLPTRLERQILFHKKALEEGQDEFDWMMILAADEYLHFDTARSVAEFTAGPAGATIPVNWCLFGSAGRHEPSAFSPVETFTRHGLLSLPDHRVIRQFVRPRQIGGSLPDPFSALDQEPNWNESRILHFAAGDRQSFLREDPSTTPEDAWHHFDRNDAEYTGAIRWLAQSRRIASGITQASLTDLYWRLKAAITHGDRLILQQLGITPAQLSEPSSQTSPPQFRFCMLGQEKHLMLDMQTGAFASVGADDTNFGRYNRLIMGIEASGTDAINACLFTENPLPERHLSIPGSPSLLPAVPLRIQIDTNMVLSPVSGEKVHIPVPDHALTDIEPTNTLYSRMMPFMILTAEGHDLPGLLRGIDRLPAPDASALGCAIAMLPRTQAQRLVDAFPGLVPRNVLPASQSSN
;
A
#
# COMPACT_ATOMS: atom_id res chain seq x y z
N MET A 1 17.76 18.23 15.41
CA MET A 1 17.84 16.92 14.75
C MET A 1 18.24 17.16 13.31
N SER A 2 19.04 16.29 12.71
CA SER A 2 19.46 16.48 11.31
C SER A 2 18.22 16.41 10.40
N LYS A 3 18.10 17.34 9.46
CA LYS A 3 16.99 17.41 8.52
C LYS A 3 17.42 16.82 7.19
N SER A 4 16.64 15.88 6.64
CA SER A 4 16.94 15.23 5.38
C SER A 4 15.74 15.18 4.42
N ALA A 5 16.02 15.17 3.12
CA ALA A 5 15.02 15.05 2.08
C ALA A 5 15.33 13.95 1.05
N ALA A 6 14.30 13.20 0.66
CA ALA A 6 14.35 12.40 -0.56
C ALA A 6 13.67 13.17 -1.70
N ILE A 7 14.30 13.21 -2.86
CA ILE A 7 13.80 13.87 -4.06
C ILE A 7 13.35 12.79 -5.06
N LEU A 8 12.13 12.91 -5.56
CA LEU A 8 11.55 11.99 -6.53
C LEU A 8 10.96 12.76 -7.72
N PHE A 9 11.24 12.30 -8.93
CA PHE A 9 10.56 12.74 -10.16
C PHE A 9 9.77 11.56 -10.73
N VAL A 10 8.45 11.68 -10.81
CA VAL A 10 7.54 10.55 -11.02
C VAL A 10 6.57 10.80 -12.17
N HIS A 11 6.17 9.74 -12.88
CA HIS A 11 5.08 9.75 -13.85
C HIS A 11 4.39 8.39 -13.81
N ASN A 12 3.07 8.38 -13.64
CA ASN A 12 2.22 7.20 -13.66
C ASN A 12 2.74 6.03 -12.81
N GLN A 13 2.80 6.23 -11.50
CA GLN A 13 3.24 5.24 -10.50
C GLN A 13 2.18 5.01 -9.42
N VAL A 14 0.89 5.07 -9.76
CA VAL A 14 -0.21 4.98 -8.78
C VAL A 14 -0.15 3.69 -7.96
N ASP A 15 0.34 2.60 -8.55
CA ASP A 15 0.41 1.28 -7.93
C ASP A 15 1.46 1.18 -6.82
N THR A 16 2.55 1.96 -6.91
CA THR A 16 3.74 1.81 -6.05
C THR A 16 4.05 3.05 -5.22
N ILE A 17 3.58 4.24 -5.62
CA ILE A 17 3.95 5.51 -5.00
C ILE A 17 3.59 5.56 -3.50
N GLY A 18 2.47 4.97 -3.09
CA GLY A 18 2.08 4.89 -1.68
C GLY A 18 3.10 4.11 -0.84
N TRP A 19 3.68 3.04 -1.39
CA TRP A 19 4.73 2.26 -0.74
C TRP A 19 6.07 2.99 -0.71
N TRP A 20 6.41 3.70 -1.79
CA TRP A 20 7.64 4.49 -1.85
C TRP A 20 7.63 5.59 -0.78
N LEU A 21 6.52 6.32 -0.66
CA LEU A 21 6.34 7.35 0.37
C LEU A 21 6.43 6.75 1.77
N ALA A 22 5.73 5.64 1.99
CA ALA A 22 5.67 4.99 3.29
C ALA A 22 7.03 4.44 3.76
N HIS A 23 7.79 3.86 2.83
CA HIS A 23 9.13 3.34 3.11
C HIS A 23 10.11 4.46 3.45
N HIS A 24 10.17 5.51 2.64
CA HIS A 24 11.14 6.59 2.84
C HIS A 24 10.81 7.46 4.08
N ALA A 25 9.53 7.62 4.41
CA ALA A 25 9.13 8.20 5.69
C ALA A 25 9.51 7.28 6.88
N THR A 26 9.38 5.95 6.73
CA THR A 26 9.71 4.97 7.77
C THR A 26 11.20 4.95 8.12
N ILE A 27 12.07 4.98 7.11
CA ILE A 27 13.52 5.00 7.35
C ILE A 27 14.01 6.36 7.87
N GLY A 28 13.14 7.37 7.93
CA GLY A 28 13.41 8.62 8.63
C GLY A 28 13.87 9.79 7.76
N PHE A 29 13.50 9.83 6.47
CA PHE A 29 13.53 11.12 5.76
C PHE A 29 12.52 12.08 6.40
N SER A 30 12.98 13.30 6.72
CA SER A 30 12.10 14.30 7.34
C SER A 30 11.13 14.97 6.36
N THR A 31 11.49 15.00 5.08
CA THR A 31 10.66 15.56 4.00
C THR A 31 10.81 14.71 2.74
N LEU A 32 9.72 14.53 1.99
CA LEU A 32 9.75 13.93 0.65
C LEU A 32 9.39 15.02 -0.36
N ILE A 33 10.28 15.34 -1.28
CA ILE A 33 10.10 16.37 -2.31
C ILE A 33 9.80 15.64 -3.61
N VAL A 34 8.57 15.76 -4.11
CA VAL A 34 8.07 14.98 -5.25
C VAL A 34 7.66 15.91 -6.38
N CYS A 35 8.17 15.64 -7.58
CA CYS A 35 7.69 16.25 -8.81
C CYS A 35 6.85 15.24 -9.59
N ASP A 36 5.57 15.56 -9.78
CA ASP A 36 4.67 14.85 -10.67
C ASP A 36 4.81 15.38 -12.10
N ASP A 37 5.29 14.53 -13.02
CA ASP A 37 5.45 14.82 -14.44
C ASP A 37 4.15 14.54 -15.19
N HIS A 38 3.07 15.21 -14.78
CA HIS A 38 1.77 15.18 -15.44
C HIS A 38 1.14 13.77 -15.48
N SER A 39 1.07 13.09 -14.33
CA SER A 39 0.47 11.75 -14.27
C SER A 39 -1.03 11.79 -14.56
N THR A 40 -1.52 10.74 -15.19
CA THR A 40 -2.94 10.55 -15.58
C THR A 40 -3.60 9.35 -14.92
N ASP A 41 -2.83 8.52 -14.22
CA ASP A 41 -3.28 7.28 -13.56
C ASP A 41 -3.77 7.47 -12.11
N GLY A 42 -3.74 8.71 -11.60
CA GLY A 42 -4.09 9.03 -10.22
C GLY A 42 -2.91 9.15 -9.25
N THR A 43 -1.65 9.06 -9.72
CA THR A 43 -0.45 9.31 -8.90
C THR A 43 -0.53 10.64 -8.15
N SER A 44 -0.93 11.72 -8.84
CA SER A 44 -1.09 13.06 -8.25
C SER A 44 -2.17 13.12 -7.16
N THR A 45 -3.25 12.33 -7.30
CA THR A 45 -4.29 12.17 -6.28
C THR A 45 -3.74 11.50 -5.01
N VAL A 46 -2.99 10.41 -5.17
CA VAL A 46 -2.36 9.71 -4.03
C VAL A 46 -1.38 10.63 -3.31
N LEU A 47 -0.55 11.36 -4.07
CA LEU A 47 0.40 12.34 -3.54
C LEU A 47 -0.29 13.44 -2.73
N SER A 48 -1.40 13.99 -3.25
CA SER A 48 -2.19 15.03 -2.58
C SER A 48 -2.77 14.53 -1.25
N ASN A 49 -3.32 13.31 -1.23
CA ASN A 49 -3.85 12.72 0.00
C ASN A 49 -2.75 12.41 1.01
N ALA A 50 -1.60 11.90 0.57
CA ALA A 50 -0.46 11.60 1.44
C ALA A 50 0.13 12.88 2.07
N ALA A 51 0.17 13.99 1.34
CA ALA A 51 0.67 15.29 1.82
C ALA A 51 -0.17 15.88 2.98
N THR A 52 -1.39 15.39 3.21
CA THR A 52 -2.19 15.75 4.39
C THR A 52 -1.70 15.07 5.68
N LEU A 53 -0.85 14.04 5.57
CA LEU A 53 -0.43 13.18 6.67
C LEU A 53 1.06 13.34 7.03
N TYR A 54 1.91 13.66 6.05
CA TYR A 54 3.37 13.77 6.18
C TYR A 54 3.89 15.00 5.43
N ASP A 55 5.12 15.46 5.75
CA ASP A 55 5.77 16.55 4.99
C ASP A 55 6.20 16.04 3.60
N ILE A 56 5.23 16.00 2.69
CA ILE A 56 5.39 15.62 1.29
C ILE A 56 5.09 16.86 0.46
N ARG A 57 6.12 17.38 -0.21
CA ARG A 57 6.03 18.60 -1.02
C ARG A 57 5.89 18.21 -2.47
N VAL A 58 4.68 18.38 -2.98
CA VAL A 58 4.32 17.97 -4.33
C VAL A 58 4.31 19.18 -5.25
N GLN A 59 4.95 19.07 -6.40
CA GLN A 59 4.89 20.06 -7.47
C GLN A 59 4.75 19.39 -8.83
N SER A 60 4.18 20.10 -9.80
CA SER A 60 4.19 19.63 -11.19
C SER A 60 5.48 20.04 -11.89
N SER A 61 5.92 19.24 -12.86
CA SER A 61 7.06 19.60 -13.71
C SER A 61 6.76 20.81 -14.60
N ASP A 62 7.82 21.50 -15.05
CA ASP A 62 7.71 22.65 -15.95
C ASP A 62 7.29 22.21 -17.35
N SER A 63 6.02 22.44 -17.70
CA SER A 63 5.44 22.06 -18.99
C SER A 63 5.99 22.87 -20.18
N THR A 64 6.79 23.91 -19.95
CA THR A 64 7.44 24.67 -21.03
C THR A 64 8.67 23.96 -21.60
N LEU A 65 9.25 23.01 -20.85
CA LEU A 65 10.36 22.20 -21.30
C LEU A 65 9.88 20.97 -22.10
N PRO A 66 10.42 20.76 -23.31
CA PRO A 66 9.86 19.78 -24.24
C PRO A 66 10.13 18.33 -23.82
N THR A 67 11.30 18.03 -23.25
CA THR A 67 11.66 16.65 -22.91
C THR A 67 11.50 16.35 -21.42
N ARG A 68 11.13 15.10 -21.12
CA ARG A 68 11.08 14.59 -19.74
C ARG A 68 12.43 14.73 -19.03
N LEU A 69 13.52 14.47 -19.74
CA LEU A 69 14.88 14.55 -19.19
C LEU A 69 15.23 16.00 -18.78
N GLU A 70 14.91 16.99 -19.60
CA GLU A 70 15.13 18.41 -19.25
C GLU A 70 14.30 18.82 -18.02
N ARG A 71 13.02 18.41 -17.97
CA ARG A 71 12.14 18.65 -16.82
C ARG A 71 12.70 18.05 -15.53
N GLN A 72 13.17 16.79 -15.60
CA GLN A 72 13.76 16.09 -14.48
C GLN A 72 15.06 16.77 -14.01
N ILE A 73 15.97 17.08 -14.93
CA ILE A 73 17.25 17.75 -14.60
C ILE A 73 17.00 19.11 -13.95
N LEU A 74 16.10 19.92 -14.52
CA LEU A 74 15.77 21.23 -13.95
C LEU A 74 15.17 21.09 -12.55
N PHE A 75 14.23 20.16 -12.36
CA PHE A 75 13.63 19.91 -11.06
C PHE A 75 14.66 19.49 -10.01
N HIS A 76 15.53 18.51 -10.32
CA HIS A 76 16.54 18.05 -9.38
C HIS A 76 17.50 19.16 -8.96
N LYS A 77 17.95 19.99 -9.92
CA LYS A 77 18.82 21.15 -9.62
C LYS A 77 18.13 22.12 -8.68
N LYS A 78 16.90 22.51 -9.04
CA LYS A 78 16.09 23.44 -8.24
C LYS A 78 15.84 22.91 -6.82
N ALA A 79 15.47 21.64 -6.68
CA ALA A 79 15.23 21.02 -5.38
C ALA A 79 16.49 21.03 -4.50
N LEU A 80 17.66 20.71 -5.07
CA LEU A 80 18.94 20.77 -4.34
C LEU A 80 19.34 22.21 -3.97
N GLU A 81 19.11 23.18 -4.86
CA GLU A 81 19.38 24.61 -4.63
C GLU A 81 18.49 25.18 -3.52
N GLU A 82 17.18 24.96 -3.61
CA GLU A 82 16.22 25.43 -2.60
C GLU A 82 16.40 24.71 -1.25
N GLY A 83 16.88 23.47 -1.28
CA GLY A 83 17.14 22.68 -0.09
C GLY A 83 18.41 23.04 0.69
N GLN A 84 19.30 23.90 0.15
CA GLN A 84 20.59 24.24 0.76
C GLN A 84 20.44 24.78 2.19
N ASP A 85 19.43 25.61 2.45
CA ASP A 85 19.28 26.24 3.76
C ASP A 85 18.47 25.44 4.75
N GLU A 86 17.76 24.42 4.27
CA GLU A 86 16.79 23.66 5.05
C GLU A 86 17.28 22.26 5.43
N PHE A 87 17.96 21.57 4.51
CA PHE A 87 18.33 20.16 4.68
C PHE A 87 19.85 20.01 4.86
N ASP A 88 20.24 19.20 5.84
CA ASP A 88 21.63 18.78 6.01
C ASP A 88 22.01 17.75 4.94
N TRP A 89 21.08 16.88 4.58
CA TRP A 89 21.29 15.79 3.64
C TRP A 89 20.11 15.63 2.67
N MET A 90 20.40 15.48 1.39
CA MET A 90 19.40 15.21 0.35
C MET A 90 19.82 14.02 -0.48
N MET A 91 18.85 13.29 -1.05
CA MET A 91 19.12 12.16 -1.93
C MET A 91 18.09 12.11 -3.05
N ILE A 92 18.54 11.99 -4.29
CA ILE A 92 17.67 11.75 -5.43
C ILE A 92 17.45 10.25 -5.55
N LEU A 93 16.20 9.83 -5.71
CA LEU A 93 15.79 8.43 -5.88
C LEU A 93 14.74 8.32 -6.98
N ALA A 94 14.77 7.23 -7.72
CA ALA A 94 13.72 6.84 -8.67
C ALA A 94 12.55 6.14 -7.96
N ALA A 95 11.43 5.95 -8.67
CA ALA A 95 10.20 5.40 -8.10
C ALA A 95 10.30 3.90 -7.73
N ASP A 96 11.24 3.20 -8.35
CA ASP A 96 11.62 1.81 -8.13
C ASP A 96 12.84 1.64 -7.20
N GLU A 97 13.36 2.74 -6.65
CA GLU A 97 14.52 2.74 -5.76
C GLU A 97 14.10 2.92 -4.30
N TYR A 98 14.47 1.95 -3.46
CA TYR A 98 14.17 1.94 -2.03
C TYR A 98 15.47 1.91 -1.23
N LEU A 99 15.77 2.99 -0.53
CA LEU A 99 16.95 3.05 0.34
C LEU A 99 16.79 2.11 1.54
N HIS A 100 17.78 1.27 1.80
CA HIS A 100 17.80 0.35 2.91
C HIS A 100 19.09 0.49 3.72
N PHE A 101 18.96 0.42 5.05
CA PHE A 101 20.07 0.31 5.98
C PHE A 101 20.06 -1.05 6.67
N ASP A 102 21.19 -1.75 6.64
CA ASP A 102 21.33 -3.08 7.23
C ASP A 102 21.32 -2.99 8.77
N THR A 103 21.96 -1.98 9.35
CA THR A 103 22.05 -1.81 10.82
C THR A 103 21.44 -0.51 11.33
N ALA A 104 21.69 0.62 10.66
CA ALA A 104 21.16 1.93 11.08
C ALA A 104 19.63 1.90 11.19
N ARG A 105 19.10 2.65 12.17
CA ARG A 105 17.66 2.73 12.47
C ARG A 105 17.00 3.95 11.85
N SER A 106 17.77 4.86 11.26
CA SER A 106 17.24 6.03 10.56
C SER A 106 18.28 6.65 9.62
N VAL A 107 17.82 7.51 8.70
CA VAL A 107 18.67 8.40 7.90
C VAL A 107 19.56 9.26 8.79
N ALA A 108 19.01 9.81 9.89
CA ALA A 108 19.78 10.63 10.83
C ALA A 108 20.92 9.84 11.51
N GLU A 109 20.70 8.57 11.86
CA GLU A 109 21.76 7.71 12.42
C GLU A 109 22.82 7.36 11.37
N PHE A 110 22.40 6.99 10.16
CA PHE A 110 23.33 6.65 9.08
C PHE A 110 24.23 7.83 8.68
N THR A 111 23.67 9.03 8.63
CA THR A 111 24.38 10.23 8.16
C THR A 111 25.16 10.99 9.25
N ALA A 112 25.14 10.51 10.50
CA ALA A 112 25.81 11.18 11.62
C ALA A 112 27.34 11.01 11.62
N GLY A 113 27.84 9.87 11.11
CA GLY A 113 29.27 9.54 11.11
C GLY A 113 30.11 10.18 10.00
N PRO A 114 29.62 10.32 8.75
CA PRO A 114 30.45 10.78 7.64
C PRO A 114 30.85 12.27 7.70
N ALA A 115 32.14 12.53 7.51
CA ALA A 115 32.67 13.90 7.43
C ALA A 115 32.53 14.54 6.04
N GLY A 116 32.37 13.73 4.98
CA GLY A 116 32.36 14.17 3.59
C GLY A 116 31.10 14.93 3.14
N ALA A 117 31.18 15.54 1.96
CA ALA A 117 30.05 16.23 1.32
C ALA A 117 29.02 15.25 0.72
N THR A 118 29.44 14.01 0.46
CA THR A 118 28.59 12.96 -0.11
C THR A 118 28.78 11.62 0.59
N ILE A 119 27.75 10.78 0.57
CA ILE A 119 27.80 9.37 1.01
C ILE A 119 27.20 8.52 -0.12
N PRO A 120 28.00 7.74 -0.85
CA PRO A 120 27.50 6.88 -1.92
C PRO A 120 26.82 5.63 -1.34
N VAL A 121 25.76 5.19 -2.01
CA VAL A 121 25.03 3.94 -1.73
C VAL A 121 24.84 3.20 -3.04
N ASN A 122 25.39 1.98 -3.12
CA ASN A 122 25.31 1.15 -4.30
C ASN A 122 23.89 0.62 -4.55
N TRP A 123 23.54 0.52 -5.83
CA TRP A 123 22.42 -0.30 -6.29
C TRP A 123 22.62 -1.75 -5.88
N CYS A 124 21.52 -2.41 -5.55
CA CYS A 124 21.35 -3.84 -5.48
C CYS A 124 20.15 -4.14 -6.38
N LEU A 125 20.37 -4.79 -7.51
CA LEU A 125 19.37 -4.94 -8.57
C LEU A 125 18.47 -6.13 -8.27
N PHE A 126 17.18 -5.87 -8.07
CA PHE A 126 16.17 -6.87 -7.80
C PHE A 126 15.40 -7.22 -9.06
N GLY A 127 15.15 -8.53 -9.22
CA GLY A 127 14.23 -9.06 -10.19
C GLY A 127 12.82 -9.19 -9.64
N SER A 128 11.94 -9.73 -10.46
CA SER A 128 10.50 -9.79 -10.22
C SER A 128 10.08 -10.77 -9.15
N ALA A 129 10.99 -11.62 -8.68
CA ALA A 129 10.69 -12.82 -7.89
C ALA A 129 9.62 -13.71 -8.56
N GLY A 130 9.57 -13.71 -9.90
CA GLY A 130 8.58 -14.46 -10.70
C GLY A 130 7.21 -13.79 -10.80
N ARG A 131 7.07 -12.51 -10.45
CA ARG A 131 5.80 -11.78 -10.53
C ARG A 131 5.51 -11.34 -11.96
N HIS A 132 4.37 -11.79 -12.47
CA HIS A 132 3.85 -11.40 -13.78
C HIS A 132 2.89 -10.22 -13.72
N GLU A 133 2.14 -10.10 -12.63
CA GLU A 133 1.13 -9.07 -12.41
C GLU A 133 1.49 -8.19 -11.20
N PRO A 134 1.00 -6.94 -11.14
CA PRO A 134 1.32 -6.04 -10.05
C PRO A 134 0.74 -6.52 -8.72
N SER A 135 1.60 -6.54 -7.70
CA SER A 135 1.28 -7.02 -6.35
C SER A 135 0.59 -5.95 -5.52
N ALA A 136 -0.35 -6.37 -4.67
CA ALA A 136 -0.95 -5.51 -3.65
C ALA A 136 -0.05 -5.36 -2.40
N PHE A 137 0.96 -6.22 -2.25
CA PHE A 137 1.92 -6.20 -1.14
C PHE A 137 2.99 -5.13 -1.36
N SER A 138 3.75 -4.85 -0.30
CA SER A 138 4.88 -3.92 -0.38
C SER A 138 5.95 -4.44 -1.35
N PRO A 139 6.63 -3.58 -2.14
CA PRO A 139 7.74 -4.00 -2.98
C PRO A 139 8.84 -4.73 -2.20
N VAL A 140 9.16 -4.30 -0.98
CA VAL A 140 10.18 -4.95 -0.13
C VAL A 140 9.77 -6.34 0.38
N GLU A 141 8.46 -6.65 0.36
CA GLU A 141 7.92 -7.97 0.69
C GLU A 141 7.74 -8.84 -0.57
N THR A 142 7.53 -8.19 -1.72
CA THR A 142 7.24 -8.86 -3.00
C THR A 142 8.51 -9.28 -3.72
N PHE A 143 9.48 -8.36 -3.84
CA PHE A 143 10.69 -8.53 -4.64
C PHE A 143 11.86 -8.89 -3.73
N THR A 144 11.97 -10.17 -3.42
CA THR A 144 12.95 -10.70 -2.46
C THR A 144 14.17 -11.33 -3.12
N ARG A 145 14.31 -11.22 -4.44
CA ARG A 145 15.43 -11.84 -5.18
C ARG A 145 16.18 -10.81 -6.02
N HIS A 146 17.51 -10.86 -5.93
CA HIS A 146 18.41 -9.94 -6.62
C HIS A 146 19.42 -10.67 -7.49
N GLY A 147 20.11 -9.91 -8.35
CA GLY A 147 21.14 -10.44 -9.24
C GLY A 147 22.41 -10.87 -8.52
N LEU A 148 23.22 -11.71 -9.19
CA LEU A 148 24.55 -12.09 -8.71
C LEU A 148 25.37 -10.85 -8.30
N LEU A 149 26.13 -10.95 -7.19
CA LEU A 149 26.92 -9.82 -6.67
C LEU A 149 27.89 -9.24 -7.70
N SER A 150 28.34 -10.06 -8.67
CA SER A 150 29.23 -9.66 -9.77
C SER A 150 28.55 -8.88 -10.91
N LEU A 151 27.24 -8.61 -10.83
CA LEU A 151 26.53 -7.83 -11.84
C LEU A 151 27.08 -6.40 -11.90
N PRO A 152 27.57 -5.91 -13.06
CA PRO A 152 28.19 -4.58 -13.14
C PRO A 152 27.28 -3.43 -12.72
N ASP A 153 25.96 -3.54 -12.96
CA ASP A 153 24.95 -2.55 -12.62
C ASP A 153 24.89 -2.21 -11.12
N HIS A 154 25.37 -3.12 -10.26
CA HIS A 154 25.52 -2.86 -8.83
C HIS A 154 26.51 -1.71 -8.50
N ARG A 155 27.40 -1.36 -9.43
CA ARG A 155 28.36 -0.26 -9.25
C ARG A 155 27.75 1.12 -9.45
N VAL A 156 26.54 1.21 -10.00
CA VAL A 156 25.78 2.45 -10.02
C VAL A 156 25.41 2.84 -8.60
N ILE A 157 25.50 4.14 -8.31
CA ILE A 157 25.24 4.67 -6.98
C ILE A 157 24.12 5.71 -6.99
N ARG A 158 23.54 5.88 -5.80
CA ARG A 158 22.89 7.13 -5.40
C ARG A 158 23.70 7.74 -4.27
N GLN A 159 23.61 9.05 -4.10
CA GLN A 159 24.41 9.76 -3.11
C GLN A 159 23.49 10.55 -2.19
N PHE A 160 23.66 10.37 -0.89
CA PHE A 160 23.33 11.44 0.04
C PHE A 160 24.31 12.57 -0.23
N VAL A 161 23.80 13.80 -0.33
CA VAL A 161 24.61 14.99 -0.54
C VAL A 161 24.28 16.05 0.48
N ARG A 162 25.29 16.78 0.93
CA ARG A 162 25.12 18.03 1.67
C ARG A 162 24.88 19.14 0.66
N PRO A 163 23.65 19.64 0.49
CA PRO A 163 23.32 20.57 -0.60
C PRO A 163 24.20 21.84 -0.56
N ARG A 164 24.56 22.33 0.64
CA ARG A 164 25.48 23.47 0.84
C ARG A 164 26.90 23.27 0.31
N GLN A 165 27.35 22.03 0.12
CA GLN A 165 28.75 21.71 -0.19
C GLN A 165 28.96 21.27 -1.65
N ILE A 166 27.91 20.89 -2.37
CA ILE A 166 28.02 20.34 -3.74
C ILE A 166 27.84 21.36 -4.87
N GLY A 167 27.62 22.64 -4.54
CA GLY A 167 27.70 23.75 -5.50
C GLY A 167 26.72 23.71 -6.68
N GLY A 168 25.54 23.09 -6.51
CA GLY A 168 24.46 23.06 -7.51
C GLY A 168 24.63 22.04 -8.65
N SER A 169 25.74 21.30 -8.67
CA SER A 169 25.92 20.20 -9.64
C SER A 169 25.13 18.96 -9.21
N LEU A 170 24.51 18.28 -10.17
CA LEU A 170 23.81 17.03 -9.89
C LEU A 170 24.81 15.92 -9.55
N PRO A 171 24.54 15.08 -8.53
CA PRO A 171 25.34 13.91 -8.23
C PRO A 171 25.38 12.96 -9.44
N ASP A 172 26.57 12.53 -9.86
CA ASP A 172 26.74 11.58 -10.96
C ASP A 172 26.58 10.13 -10.45
N PRO A 173 25.53 9.40 -10.87
CA PRO A 173 25.29 8.02 -10.44
C PRO A 173 26.34 7.03 -10.97
N PHE A 174 27.13 7.41 -11.98
CA PHE A 174 28.16 6.56 -12.59
C PHE A 174 29.58 6.86 -12.07
N SER A 175 29.71 7.78 -11.11
CA SER A 175 31.03 8.20 -10.58
C SER A 175 31.81 7.11 -9.82
N ALA A 176 31.20 5.94 -9.57
CA ALA A 176 31.81 4.82 -8.85
C ALA A 176 31.89 3.51 -9.67
N LEU A 177 31.77 3.57 -11.01
CA LEU A 177 31.79 2.37 -11.87
C LEU A 177 33.09 1.54 -11.81
N ASP A 178 34.19 2.15 -11.39
CA ASP A 178 35.50 1.48 -11.22
C ASP A 178 35.70 0.90 -9.80
N GLN A 179 34.73 1.08 -8.90
CA GLN A 179 34.80 0.59 -7.53
C GLN A 179 33.89 -0.64 -7.35
N GLU A 180 34.32 -1.57 -6.51
CA GLU A 180 33.47 -2.71 -6.13
C GLU A 180 32.31 -2.24 -5.26
N PRO A 181 31.08 -2.76 -5.47
CA PRO A 181 29.92 -2.35 -4.70
C PRO A 181 30.05 -2.76 -3.23
N ASN A 182 29.57 -1.91 -2.33
CA ASN A 182 29.60 -2.17 -0.89
C ASN A 182 28.19 -2.06 -0.29
N TRP A 183 27.70 -3.16 0.28
CA TRP A 183 26.40 -3.24 0.95
C TRP A 183 26.51 -3.63 2.43
N ASN A 184 27.65 -3.37 3.08
CA ASN A 184 27.83 -3.73 4.48
C ASN A 184 26.93 -2.91 5.42
N GLU A 185 26.59 -1.67 5.04
CA GLU A 185 25.81 -0.75 5.87
C GLU A 185 24.49 -0.33 5.24
N SER A 186 24.47 -0.21 3.90
CA SER A 186 23.32 0.32 3.17
C SER A 186 23.31 -0.15 1.72
N ARG A 187 22.12 -0.12 1.12
CA ARG A 187 21.91 -0.42 -0.30
C ARG A 187 20.70 0.31 -0.85
N ILE A 188 20.69 0.57 -2.15
CA ILE A 188 19.48 0.93 -2.88
C ILE A 188 18.89 -0.38 -3.42
N LEU A 189 17.74 -0.79 -2.88
CA LEU A 189 16.97 -1.88 -3.46
C LEU A 189 16.35 -1.32 -4.75
N HIS A 190 16.89 -1.70 -5.90
CA HIS A 190 16.46 -1.21 -7.19
C HIS A 190 15.56 -2.28 -7.83
N PHE A 191 14.25 -2.09 -7.73
CA PHE A 191 13.22 -2.98 -8.27
C PHE A 191 13.01 -2.75 -9.78
N ALA A 192 14.11 -2.74 -10.53
CA ALA A 192 14.15 -2.38 -11.94
C ALA A 192 13.23 -3.26 -12.81
N ALA A 193 13.12 -4.54 -12.46
CA ALA A 193 12.17 -5.47 -13.07
C ALA A 193 11.13 -5.89 -12.01
N GLY A 194 10.23 -4.97 -11.66
CA GLY A 194 9.14 -5.20 -10.71
C GLY A 194 8.22 -6.35 -11.13
N ASP A 195 7.09 -6.06 -11.77
CA ASP A 195 6.27 -7.11 -12.40
C ASP A 195 6.32 -6.99 -13.92
N ARG A 196 6.15 -8.13 -14.60
CA ARG A 196 6.30 -8.19 -16.07
C ARG A 196 5.30 -7.30 -16.80
N GLN A 197 4.05 -7.24 -16.34
CA GLN A 197 3.00 -6.48 -17.01
C GLN A 197 3.26 -4.98 -16.91
N SER A 198 3.58 -4.47 -15.72
CA SER A 198 3.90 -3.05 -15.52
C SER A 198 5.18 -2.66 -16.27
N PHE A 199 6.23 -3.49 -16.17
CA PHE A 199 7.50 -3.22 -16.86
C PHE A 199 7.30 -3.06 -18.36
N LEU A 200 6.64 -4.01 -19.03
CA LEU A 200 6.42 -3.95 -20.48
C LEU A 200 5.48 -2.81 -20.91
N ARG A 201 4.62 -2.32 -20.02
CA ARG A 201 3.74 -1.17 -20.27
C ARG A 201 4.48 0.16 -20.17
N GLU A 202 5.46 0.23 -19.27
CA GLU A 202 6.16 1.47 -18.91
C GLU A 202 7.50 1.64 -19.63
N ASP A 203 8.14 0.54 -20.05
CA ASP A 203 9.43 0.56 -20.72
C ASP A 203 9.32 1.18 -22.13
N PRO A 204 9.99 2.32 -22.38
CA PRO A 204 9.90 3.04 -23.65
C PRO A 204 10.89 2.53 -24.70
N SER A 205 11.67 1.48 -24.40
CA SER A 205 12.69 0.95 -25.29
C SER A 205 12.09 0.29 -26.52
N THR A 206 12.89 0.17 -27.57
CA THR A 206 12.51 -0.54 -28.79
C THR A 206 12.49 -2.06 -28.59
N THR A 207 13.07 -2.57 -27.50
CA THR A 207 13.27 -4.00 -27.20
C THR A 207 12.98 -4.27 -25.71
N PRO A 208 11.74 -4.04 -25.25
CA PRO A 208 11.39 -4.13 -23.83
C PRO A 208 11.54 -5.55 -23.27
N GLU A 209 11.43 -6.58 -24.10
CA GLU A 209 11.70 -7.98 -23.69
C GLU A 209 13.18 -8.21 -23.37
N ASP A 210 14.10 -7.65 -24.16
CA ASP A 210 15.54 -7.78 -23.90
C ASP A 210 15.92 -7.02 -22.61
N ALA A 211 15.31 -5.85 -22.39
CA ALA A 211 15.46 -5.09 -21.16
C ALA A 211 14.91 -5.88 -19.95
N TRP A 212 13.72 -6.48 -20.08
CA TRP A 212 13.17 -7.37 -19.06
C TRP A 212 14.12 -8.52 -18.73
N HIS A 213 14.62 -9.23 -19.74
CA HIS A 213 15.58 -10.33 -19.55
C HIS A 213 16.89 -9.89 -18.88
N HIS A 214 17.32 -8.65 -19.10
CA HIS A 214 18.50 -8.10 -18.46
C HIS A 214 18.25 -7.76 -16.98
N PHE A 215 17.14 -7.08 -16.67
CA PHE A 215 16.86 -6.57 -15.33
C PHE A 215 16.17 -7.58 -14.40
N ASP A 216 15.44 -8.58 -14.92
CA ASP A 216 14.74 -9.61 -14.14
C ASP A 216 15.71 -10.64 -13.54
N ARG A 217 16.46 -10.20 -12.52
CA ARG A 217 17.55 -10.95 -11.90
C ARG A 217 17.12 -11.58 -10.57
N ASN A 218 16.92 -12.89 -10.59
CA ASN A 218 16.38 -13.67 -9.48
C ASN A 218 17.39 -14.67 -8.89
N ASP A 219 18.66 -14.30 -8.85
CA ASP A 219 19.76 -15.22 -8.59
C ASP A 219 19.89 -15.59 -7.10
N ALA A 220 19.79 -14.61 -6.20
CA ALA A 220 19.96 -14.78 -4.76
C ALA A 220 18.80 -14.16 -3.97
N GLU A 221 18.43 -14.77 -2.84
CA GLU A 221 17.39 -14.24 -1.95
C GLU A 221 17.95 -13.20 -0.98
N TYR A 222 17.20 -12.11 -0.77
CA TYR A 222 17.46 -11.09 0.23
C TYR A 222 16.15 -10.56 0.81
N THR A 223 16.02 -10.64 2.13
CA THR A 223 14.83 -10.23 2.89
C THR A 223 15.14 -9.24 4.01
N GLY A 224 16.36 -8.69 4.05
CA GLY A 224 16.80 -7.76 5.12
C GLY A 224 15.91 -6.52 5.26
N ALA A 225 15.28 -6.10 4.17
CA ALA A 225 14.36 -4.97 4.13
C ALA A 225 13.04 -5.18 4.89
N ILE A 226 12.67 -6.43 5.20
CA ILE A 226 11.44 -6.77 5.95
C ILE A 226 11.44 -6.13 7.35
N ARG A 227 12.61 -5.77 7.91
CA ARG A 227 12.71 -5.05 9.19
C ARG A 227 11.93 -3.72 9.21
N TRP A 228 11.70 -3.11 8.05
CA TRP A 228 10.94 -1.87 7.91
C TRP A 228 9.44 -2.11 7.67
N LEU A 229 9.06 -3.33 7.29
CA LEU A 229 7.73 -3.63 6.73
C LEU A 229 6.60 -3.27 7.69
N ALA A 230 6.71 -3.58 8.97
CA ALA A 230 5.68 -3.26 9.96
C ALA A 230 5.41 -1.74 10.03
N GLN A 231 6.47 -0.94 10.10
CA GLN A 231 6.35 0.51 10.19
C GLN A 231 5.94 1.13 8.84
N SER A 232 6.44 0.62 7.71
CA SER A 232 6.02 1.03 6.37
C SER A 232 4.53 0.74 6.14
N ARG A 233 4.02 -0.42 6.57
CA ARG A 233 2.59 -0.75 6.51
C ARG A 233 1.75 0.21 7.34
N ARG A 234 2.21 0.58 8.53
CA ARG A 234 1.54 1.58 9.37
C ARG A 234 1.40 2.91 8.65
N ILE A 235 2.46 3.41 8.02
CA ILE A 235 2.39 4.66 7.25
C ILE A 235 1.47 4.52 6.02
N ALA A 236 1.67 3.45 5.23
CA ALA A 236 0.87 3.16 4.05
C ALA A 236 -0.62 3.02 4.37
N SER A 237 -0.98 2.47 5.55
CA SER A 237 -2.37 2.37 6.01
C SER A 237 -3.04 3.74 6.15
N GLY A 238 -2.30 4.75 6.62
CA GLY A 238 -2.78 6.12 6.70
C GLY A 238 -3.09 6.69 5.31
N ILE A 239 -2.18 6.47 4.35
CA ILE A 239 -2.34 6.93 2.96
C ILE A 239 -3.54 6.23 2.31
N THR A 240 -3.66 4.90 2.44
CA THR A 240 -4.80 4.12 1.95
C THR A 240 -6.13 4.64 2.51
N GLN A 241 -6.21 4.89 3.82
CA GLN A 241 -7.44 5.37 4.44
C GLN A 241 -7.80 6.82 4.09
N ALA A 242 -6.80 7.68 3.84
CA ALA A 242 -7.04 9.01 3.32
C ALA A 242 -7.64 8.95 1.91
N SER A 243 -7.10 8.11 1.02
CA SER A 243 -7.66 7.88 -0.31
C SER A 243 -9.09 7.35 -0.28
N LEU A 244 -9.39 6.38 0.60
CA LEU A 244 -10.76 5.85 0.74
C LEU A 244 -11.72 6.88 1.34
N THR A 245 -11.24 7.75 2.22
CA THR A 245 -12.05 8.85 2.76
C THR A 245 -12.38 9.88 1.68
N ASP A 246 -11.42 10.24 0.82
CA ASP A 246 -11.68 11.09 -0.34
C ASP A 246 -12.65 10.42 -1.33
N LEU A 247 -12.45 9.13 -1.63
CA LEU A 247 -13.37 8.33 -2.45
C LEU A 247 -14.81 8.42 -1.94
N TYR A 248 -15.01 8.22 -0.64
CA TYR A 248 -16.32 8.32 -0.01
C TYR A 248 -16.99 9.66 -0.31
N TRP A 249 -16.28 10.77 -0.10
CA TRP A 249 -16.85 12.11 -0.30
C TRP A 249 -17.17 12.39 -1.77
N ARG A 250 -16.31 11.94 -2.69
CA ARG A 250 -16.56 12.10 -4.13
C ARG A 250 -17.74 11.26 -4.62
N LEU A 251 -17.86 10.02 -4.14
CA LEU A 251 -19.01 9.18 -4.40
C LEU A 251 -20.29 9.82 -3.84
N LYS A 252 -20.26 10.25 -2.58
CA LYS A 252 -21.38 10.90 -1.91
C LYS A 252 -21.85 12.14 -2.68
N ALA A 253 -20.92 12.99 -3.11
CA ALA A 253 -21.19 14.16 -3.91
C ALA A 253 -21.79 13.79 -5.28
N ALA A 254 -21.20 12.82 -5.99
CA ALA A 254 -21.71 12.36 -7.28
C ALA A 254 -23.15 11.83 -7.19
N ILE A 255 -23.46 11.09 -6.13
CA ILE A 255 -24.82 10.58 -5.87
C ILE A 255 -25.78 11.73 -5.54
N THR A 256 -25.41 12.58 -4.57
CA THR A 256 -26.27 13.67 -4.07
C THR A 256 -26.59 14.70 -5.17
N HIS A 257 -25.62 14.97 -6.05
CA HIS A 257 -25.79 15.93 -7.15
C HIS A 257 -26.26 15.28 -8.45
N GLY A 258 -26.38 13.95 -8.51
CA GLY A 258 -26.76 13.22 -9.71
C GLY A 258 -25.78 13.45 -10.87
N ASP A 259 -24.47 13.39 -10.60
CA ASP A 259 -23.42 13.59 -11.60
C ASP A 259 -23.50 12.50 -12.68
N ARG A 260 -24.07 12.87 -13.83
CA ARG A 260 -24.32 11.93 -14.93
C ARG A 260 -23.05 11.34 -15.52
N LEU A 261 -21.95 12.10 -15.56
CA LEU A 261 -20.70 11.63 -16.17
C LEU A 261 -20.08 10.54 -15.30
N ILE A 262 -19.97 10.81 -13.99
CA ILE A 262 -19.44 9.83 -13.03
C ILE A 262 -20.35 8.60 -12.96
N LEU A 263 -21.67 8.78 -12.84
CA LEU A 263 -22.60 7.65 -12.79
C LEU A 263 -22.52 6.79 -14.08
N GLN A 264 -22.35 7.42 -15.24
CA GLN A 264 -22.12 6.70 -16.50
C GLN A 264 -20.81 5.92 -16.50
N GLN A 265 -19.70 6.49 -16.00
CA GLN A 265 -18.42 5.79 -15.86
C GLN A 265 -18.52 4.59 -14.91
N LEU A 266 -19.30 4.71 -13.83
CA LEU A 266 -19.62 3.62 -12.92
C LEU A 266 -20.55 2.56 -13.54
N GLY A 267 -21.13 2.86 -14.72
CA GLY A 267 -22.11 2.00 -15.38
C GLY A 267 -23.43 1.91 -14.60
N ILE A 268 -23.83 3.01 -13.95
CA ILE A 268 -25.01 3.13 -13.10
C ILE A 268 -26.00 4.10 -13.73
N THR A 269 -27.25 3.66 -13.84
CA THR A 269 -28.36 4.53 -14.24
C THR A 269 -29.00 5.19 -13.01
N PRO A 270 -29.56 6.40 -13.12
CA PRO A 270 -30.29 7.04 -12.01
C PRO A 270 -31.44 6.19 -11.46
N ALA A 271 -32.08 5.38 -12.31
CA ALA A 271 -33.14 4.45 -11.92
C ALA A 271 -32.63 3.40 -10.94
N GLN A 272 -31.44 2.82 -11.18
CA GLN A 272 -30.84 1.82 -10.28
C GLN A 272 -30.52 2.36 -8.88
N LEU A 273 -30.35 3.67 -8.71
CA LEU A 273 -30.16 4.28 -7.38
C LEU A 273 -31.49 4.56 -6.67
N SER A 274 -32.58 4.65 -7.42
CA SER A 274 -33.93 4.97 -6.91
C SER A 274 -34.80 3.72 -6.70
N GLU A 275 -34.49 2.63 -7.40
CA GLU A 275 -35.19 1.35 -7.26
C GLU A 275 -34.84 0.68 -5.93
N PRO A 276 -35.83 0.17 -5.17
CA PRO A 276 -35.56 -0.67 -4.01
C PRO A 276 -34.81 -1.92 -4.46
N SER A 277 -33.77 -2.34 -3.72
CA SER A 277 -33.10 -3.61 -4.03
C SER A 277 -34.09 -4.78 -4.05
N SER A 278 -33.84 -5.69 -4.99
CA SER A 278 -34.53 -6.98 -5.09
C SER A 278 -34.17 -7.92 -3.94
N GLN A 279 -33.15 -7.62 -3.13
CA GLN A 279 -32.87 -8.34 -1.89
C GLN A 279 -33.93 -8.01 -0.83
N THR A 280 -34.60 -9.06 -0.36
CA THR A 280 -35.69 -8.98 0.61
C THR A 280 -35.21 -8.82 2.05
N SER A 281 -33.91 -8.98 2.33
CA SER A 281 -33.32 -8.80 3.66
C SER A 281 -31.85 -8.44 3.57
N PRO A 282 -31.36 -7.51 4.42
CA PRO A 282 -29.94 -7.18 4.48
C PRO A 282 -29.11 -8.38 4.97
N PRO A 283 -27.83 -8.46 4.61
CA PRO A 283 -26.94 -9.49 5.12
C PRO A 283 -26.89 -9.45 6.64
N GLN A 284 -27.11 -10.60 7.25
CA GLN A 284 -26.97 -10.78 8.69
C GLN A 284 -25.55 -11.23 9.00
N PHE A 285 -24.99 -10.75 10.10
CA PHE A 285 -23.65 -11.13 10.54
C PHE A 285 -23.72 -11.85 11.86
N ARG A 286 -23.11 -13.03 11.92
CA ARG A 286 -22.79 -13.69 13.19
C ARG A 286 -21.37 -13.29 13.60
N PHE A 287 -21.15 -13.10 14.90
CA PHE A 287 -19.84 -12.74 15.45
C PHE A 287 -19.27 -13.93 16.20
N CYS A 288 -18.03 -14.28 15.90
CA CYS A 288 -17.37 -15.45 16.48
C CYS A 288 -16.02 -15.07 17.09
N MET A 289 -15.74 -15.60 18.27
CA MET A 289 -14.37 -15.73 18.77
C MET A 289 -13.68 -16.89 18.07
N LEU A 290 -12.36 -16.76 17.92
CA LEU A 290 -11.50 -17.78 17.35
C LEU A 290 -10.96 -18.68 18.47
N GLY A 291 -11.54 -19.87 18.61
CA GLY A 291 -11.24 -20.86 19.64
C GLY A 291 -12.28 -20.95 20.76
N GLN A 292 -12.18 -22.01 21.58
CA GLN A 292 -13.16 -22.33 22.63
C GLN A 292 -12.53 -22.31 24.04
N GLU A 293 -11.49 -23.10 24.28
CA GLU A 293 -10.79 -23.10 25.57
C GLU A 293 -9.72 -22.01 25.61
N LYS A 294 -9.06 -21.83 24.47
CA LYS A 294 -8.16 -20.72 24.21
C LYS A 294 -8.73 -19.84 23.10
N HIS A 295 -8.48 -18.55 23.19
CA HIS A 295 -8.88 -17.58 22.19
C HIS A 295 -7.66 -17.07 21.43
N LEU A 296 -7.82 -16.84 20.13
CA LEU A 296 -6.82 -16.13 19.36
C LEU A 296 -6.90 -14.65 19.68
N MET A 297 -5.77 -14.09 20.09
CA MET A 297 -5.63 -12.68 20.43
C MET A 297 -4.43 -12.07 19.70
N LEU A 298 -4.49 -10.76 19.49
CA LEU A 298 -3.36 -9.96 19.07
C LEU A 298 -2.60 -9.49 20.31
N ASP A 299 -1.30 -9.80 20.40
CA ASP A 299 -0.42 -9.23 21.41
C ASP A 299 -0.05 -7.79 20.98
N MET A 300 -0.54 -6.81 21.72
CA MET A 300 -0.39 -5.38 21.42
C MET A 300 1.05 -4.88 21.58
N GLN A 301 1.95 -5.64 22.22
CA GLN A 301 3.37 -5.30 22.34
C GLN A 301 4.19 -5.80 21.17
N THR A 302 3.88 -7.00 20.67
CA THR A 302 4.66 -7.66 19.60
C THR A 302 4.00 -7.58 18.23
N GLY A 303 2.70 -7.29 18.16
CA GLY A 303 1.89 -7.37 16.94
C GLY A 303 1.62 -8.80 16.47
N ALA A 304 2.05 -9.82 17.20
CA ALA A 304 1.88 -11.22 16.85
C ALA A 304 0.57 -11.80 17.37
N PHE A 305 0.12 -12.89 16.75
CA PHE A 305 -1.00 -13.67 17.28
C PHE A 305 -0.55 -14.57 18.43
N ALA A 306 -1.37 -14.64 19.47
CA ALA A 306 -1.18 -15.48 20.63
C ALA A 306 -2.45 -16.27 20.92
N SER A 307 -2.28 -17.55 21.28
CA SER A 307 -3.35 -18.38 21.83
C SER A 307 -3.37 -18.21 23.35
N VAL A 308 -4.42 -17.59 23.88
CA VAL A 308 -4.52 -17.17 25.27
C VAL A 308 -5.73 -17.84 25.92
N GLY A 309 -5.57 -18.39 27.13
CA GLY A 309 -6.66 -19.06 27.84
C GLY A 309 -7.83 -18.11 28.15
N ALA A 310 -9.05 -18.65 28.21
CA ALA A 310 -10.26 -17.86 28.48
C ALA A 310 -10.19 -17.04 29.78
N ASP A 311 -9.48 -17.56 30.79
CA ASP A 311 -9.36 -16.96 32.12
C ASP A 311 -8.19 -15.97 32.28
N ASP A 312 -7.36 -15.77 31.23
CA ASP A 312 -6.23 -14.83 31.31
C ASP A 312 -6.73 -13.38 31.23
N THR A 313 -6.55 -12.64 32.32
CA THR A 313 -7.03 -11.28 32.51
C THR A 313 -5.96 -10.22 32.27
N ASN A 314 -4.94 -10.47 31.43
CA ASN A 314 -3.93 -9.45 31.11
C ASN A 314 -4.49 -8.34 30.20
N PHE A 315 -5.42 -7.56 30.77
CA PHE A 315 -6.12 -6.46 30.12
C PHE A 315 -5.12 -5.43 29.58
N GLY A 316 -5.21 -5.14 28.29
CA GLY A 316 -4.37 -4.16 27.60
C GLY A 316 -3.14 -4.74 26.89
N ARG A 317 -2.65 -5.92 27.29
CA ARG A 317 -1.63 -6.63 26.51
C ARG A 317 -2.24 -7.34 25.32
N TYR A 318 -3.34 -8.06 25.53
CA TYR A 318 -3.97 -8.86 24.49
C TYR A 318 -5.29 -8.22 24.05
N ASN A 319 -5.51 -8.20 22.74
CA ASN A 319 -6.74 -7.73 22.13
C ASN A 319 -7.36 -8.90 21.34
N ARG A 320 -8.55 -9.33 21.73
CA ARG A 320 -9.18 -10.52 21.15
C ARG A 320 -9.50 -10.30 19.67
N LEU A 321 -9.29 -11.32 18.85
CA LEU A 321 -9.72 -11.31 17.47
C LEU A 321 -11.16 -11.83 17.35
N ILE A 322 -11.99 -11.07 16.64
CA ILE A 322 -13.38 -11.38 16.35
C ILE A 322 -13.56 -11.50 14.84
N MET A 323 -14.23 -12.56 14.42
CA MET A 323 -14.64 -12.76 13.05
C MET A 323 -16.13 -12.45 12.90
N GLY A 324 -16.45 -11.47 12.07
CA GLY A 324 -17.83 -11.24 11.61
C GLY A 324 -18.06 -12.04 10.33
N ILE A 325 -18.96 -13.01 10.37
CA ILE A 325 -19.25 -13.92 9.26
C ILE A 325 -20.64 -13.60 8.72
N GLU A 326 -20.71 -13.29 7.43
CA GLU A 326 -21.97 -13.07 6.74
C GLU A 326 -22.80 -14.37 6.69
N ALA A 327 -24.08 -14.30 7.02
CA ALA A 327 -25.00 -15.40 6.82
C ALA A 327 -25.24 -15.56 5.31
N SER A 328 -24.76 -16.66 4.73
CA SER A 328 -24.99 -16.97 3.32
C SER A 328 -25.42 -18.44 3.13
N GLY A 329 -26.22 -18.67 2.10
CA GLY A 329 -26.55 -20.01 1.60
C GLY A 329 -25.60 -20.52 0.51
N THR A 330 -24.49 -19.82 0.26
CA THR A 330 -23.48 -20.17 -0.75
C THR A 330 -22.25 -20.85 -0.13
N ASP A 331 -21.51 -21.59 -0.95
CA ASP A 331 -20.27 -22.26 -0.53
C ASP A 331 -19.12 -21.28 -0.23
N ALA A 332 -19.20 -20.06 -0.75
CA ALA A 332 -18.27 -18.97 -0.44
C ALA A 332 -18.98 -17.91 0.41
N ILE A 333 -18.46 -17.67 1.62
CA ILE A 333 -19.01 -16.73 2.59
C ILE A 333 -18.05 -15.55 2.75
N ASN A 334 -18.54 -14.31 2.73
CA ASN A 334 -17.70 -13.17 3.09
C ASN A 334 -17.58 -13.04 4.62
N ALA A 335 -16.41 -12.64 5.07
CA ALA A 335 -16.15 -12.39 6.48
C ALA A 335 -15.21 -11.20 6.65
N CYS A 336 -15.20 -10.64 7.85
CA CYS A 336 -14.24 -9.63 8.28
C CYS A 336 -13.56 -10.10 9.56
N LEU A 337 -12.24 -9.99 9.64
CA LEU A 337 -11.49 -10.18 10.88
C LEU A 337 -11.05 -8.84 11.45
N PHE A 338 -11.32 -8.61 12.72
CA PHE A 338 -11.00 -7.37 13.42
C PHE A 338 -10.76 -7.65 14.89
N THR A 339 -10.18 -6.69 15.60
CA THR A 339 -10.03 -6.76 17.05
C THR A 339 -11.31 -6.36 17.78
N GLU A 340 -11.56 -6.95 18.94
CA GLU A 340 -12.68 -6.61 19.82
C GLU A 340 -12.61 -5.14 20.24
N ASN A 341 -11.44 -4.68 20.69
CA ASN A 341 -11.19 -3.27 21.01
C ASN A 341 -10.49 -2.56 19.85
N PRO A 342 -10.76 -1.25 19.60
CA PRO A 342 -10.06 -0.49 18.56
C PRO A 342 -8.54 -0.56 18.71
N LEU A 343 -7.85 -0.69 17.58
CA LEU A 343 -6.39 -0.65 17.55
C LEU A 343 -5.90 0.79 17.66
N PRO A 344 -4.83 1.05 18.44
CA PRO A 344 -4.08 2.31 18.34
C PRO A 344 -3.45 2.49 16.96
N GLU A 345 -3.05 1.37 16.35
CA GLU A 345 -2.53 1.32 15.00
C GLU A 345 -3.68 1.27 13.99
N ARG A 346 -3.57 2.01 12.89
CA ARG A 346 -4.68 2.14 11.91
C ARG A 346 -4.86 0.89 11.02
N HIS A 347 -4.25 -0.26 11.31
CA HIS A 347 -4.46 -1.48 10.53
C HIS A 347 -4.21 -2.75 11.34
N LEU A 348 -4.81 -3.87 10.90
CA LEU A 348 -4.55 -5.21 11.41
C LEU A 348 -3.72 -5.99 10.37
N SER A 349 -2.49 -6.36 10.73
CA SER A 349 -1.62 -7.15 9.83
C SER A 349 -1.88 -8.65 9.98
N ILE A 350 -2.07 -9.34 8.85
CA ILE A 350 -2.26 -10.79 8.81
C ILE A 350 -1.38 -11.38 7.70
N PRO A 351 -0.59 -12.43 7.98
CA PRO A 351 0.18 -13.13 6.94
C PRO A 351 -0.72 -13.57 5.78
N GLY A 352 -0.31 -13.26 4.54
CA GLY A 352 -1.06 -13.58 3.32
C GLY A 352 -2.18 -12.61 2.96
N SER A 353 -2.42 -11.56 3.77
CA SER A 353 -3.34 -10.48 3.42
C SER A 353 -2.58 -9.18 3.11
N PRO A 354 -2.81 -8.55 1.96
CA PRO A 354 -2.24 -7.25 1.64
C PRO A 354 -3.00 -6.09 2.30
N SER A 355 -4.09 -6.36 3.04
CA SER A 355 -4.97 -5.34 3.60
C SER A 355 -4.23 -4.38 4.54
N LEU A 356 -4.48 -3.08 4.36
CA LEU A 356 -4.00 -2.00 5.24
C LEU A 356 -5.13 -1.35 6.03
N LEU A 357 -6.16 -2.14 6.36
CA LEU A 357 -7.36 -1.69 7.06
C LEU A 357 -7.41 -2.23 8.50
N PRO A 358 -8.10 -1.56 9.43
CA PRO A 358 -8.37 -2.09 10.76
C PRO A 358 -9.19 -3.39 10.77
N ALA A 359 -10.10 -3.54 9.81
CA ALA A 359 -10.82 -4.78 9.55
C ALA A 359 -10.28 -5.42 8.27
N VAL A 360 -9.92 -6.70 8.33
CA VAL A 360 -9.37 -7.44 7.20
C VAL A 360 -10.50 -8.19 6.50
N PRO A 361 -10.80 -7.89 5.22
CA PRO A 361 -11.78 -8.64 4.48
C PRO A 361 -11.26 -10.05 4.17
N LEU A 362 -12.13 -11.05 4.28
CA LEU A 362 -11.85 -12.46 4.11
C LEU A 362 -12.96 -13.12 3.30
N ARG A 363 -12.62 -14.23 2.64
CA ARG A 363 -13.59 -15.13 1.98
C ARG A 363 -13.37 -16.54 2.50
N ILE A 364 -14.40 -17.11 3.12
CA ILE A 364 -14.39 -18.48 3.64
C ILE A 364 -14.99 -19.39 2.57
N GLN A 365 -14.23 -20.39 2.13
CA GLN A 365 -14.69 -21.45 1.25
C GLN A 365 -15.01 -22.69 2.08
N ILE A 366 -16.30 -23.04 2.18
CA ILE A 366 -16.80 -24.11 3.04
C ILE A 366 -16.35 -25.48 2.54
N ASP A 367 -16.42 -25.69 1.22
CA ASP A 367 -16.11 -26.95 0.53
C ASP A 367 -14.66 -27.42 0.75
N THR A 368 -13.74 -26.47 0.73
CA THR A 368 -12.29 -26.68 0.84
C THR A 368 -11.74 -26.34 2.22
N ASN A 369 -12.60 -25.84 3.11
CA ASN A 369 -12.23 -25.34 4.44
C ASN A 369 -11.04 -24.35 4.39
N MET A 370 -11.09 -23.41 3.43
CA MET A 370 -10.05 -22.42 3.21
C MET A 370 -10.54 -21.01 3.55
N VAL A 371 -9.63 -20.21 4.09
CA VAL A 371 -9.82 -18.75 4.23
C VAL A 371 -8.91 -18.08 3.22
N LEU A 372 -9.49 -17.28 2.34
CA LEU A 372 -8.81 -16.54 1.30
C LEU A 372 -8.87 -15.04 1.55
N SER A 373 -7.84 -14.34 1.10
CA SER A 373 -7.87 -12.89 0.93
C SER A 373 -8.64 -12.59 -0.35
N PRO A 374 -9.76 -11.83 -0.31
CA PRO A 374 -10.48 -11.48 -1.52
C PRO A 374 -9.69 -10.51 -2.42
N VAL A 375 -8.65 -9.86 -1.88
CA VAL A 375 -7.79 -8.91 -2.60
C VAL A 375 -6.68 -9.62 -3.38
N SER A 376 -6.01 -10.59 -2.77
CA SER A 376 -4.92 -11.34 -3.43
C SER A 376 -5.37 -12.67 -4.04
N GLY A 377 -6.52 -13.20 -3.63
CA GLY A 377 -6.97 -14.56 -3.97
C GLY A 377 -6.19 -15.66 -3.23
N GLU A 378 -5.14 -15.30 -2.48
CA GLU A 378 -4.27 -16.24 -1.79
C GLU A 378 -4.84 -16.67 -0.43
N LYS A 379 -4.38 -17.82 0.05
CA LYS A 379 -4.76 -18.37 1.36
C LYS A 379 -4.23 -17.49 2.49
N VAL A 380 -5.12 -17.17 3.43
CA VAL A 380 -4.79 -16.48 4.67
C VAL A 380 -4.77 -17.49 5.80
N HIS A 381 -3.63 -17.62 6.47
CA HIS A 381 -3.49 -18.56 7.59
C HIS A 381 -3.87 -17.87 8.91
N ILE A 382 -5.02 -18.26 9.47
CA ILE A 382 -5.47 -17.84 10.79
C ILE A 382 -5.33 -19.03 11.74
N PRO A 383 -4.41 -19.01 12.72
CA PRO A 383 -4.16 -20.13 13.62
C PRO A 383 -5.26 -20.22 14.69
N VAL A 384 -6.46 -20.63 14.30
CA VAL A 384 -7.61 -20.77 15.20
C VAL A 384 -7.34 -21.86 16.25
N PRO A 385 -7.25 -21.52 17.55
CA PRO A 385 -7.09 -22.51 18.61
C PRO A 385 -8.24 -23.51 18.61
N ASP A 386 -7.92 -24.76 18.93
CA ASP A 386 -8.89 -25.87 19.02
C ASP A 386 -9.69 -26.12 17.73
N HIS A 387 -9.33 -25.45 16.62
CA HIS A 387 -10.05 -25.43 15.35
C HIS A 387 -11.56 -25.11 15.50
N ALA A 388 -11.92 -24.31 16.51
CA ALA A 388 -13.30 -23.99 16.85
C ALA A 388 -13.64 -22.51 16.66
N LEU A 389 -14.89 -22.22 16.31
CA LEU A 389 -15.46 -20.87 16.35
C LEU A 389 -16.53 -20.84 17.42
N THR A 390 -16.46 -19.86 18.33
CA THR A 390 -17.43 -19.71 19.41
C THR A 390 -18.28 -18.47 19.15
N ASP A 391 -19.58 -18.66 18.92
CA ASP A 391 -20.51 -17.55 18.67
C ASP A 391 -20.62 -16.65 19.91
N ILE A 392 -20.71 -15.34 19.67
CA ILE A 392 -20.86 -14.32 20.70
C ILE A 392 -21.94 -13.31 20.32
N GLU A 393 -22.59 -12.77 21.34
CA GLU A 393 -23.36 -11.52 21.20
C GLU A 393 -22.37 -10.34 21.15
N PRO A 394 -22.40 -9.51 20.09
CA PRO A 394 -21.47 -8.40 19.98
C PRO A 394 -21.74 -7.33 21.04
N THR A 395 -20.68 -6.75 21.61
CA THR A 395 -20.84 -5.55 22.44
C THR A 395 -21.34 -4.38 21.59
N ASN A 396 -21.97 -3.38 22.23
CA ASN A 396 -22.43 -2.17 21.53
C ASN A 396 -21.30 -1.48 20.73
N THR A 397 -20.10 -1.42 21.32
CA THR A 397 -18.92 -0.86 20.66
C THR A 397 -18.51 -1.67 19.44
N LEU A 398 -18.48 -3.00 19.56
CA LEU A 398 -18.16 -3.89 18.44
C LEU A 398 -19.16 -3.72 17.30
N TYR A 399 -20.45 -3.76 17.62
CA TYR A 399 -21.54 -3.61 16.66
C TYR A 399 -21.47 -2.24 15.96
N SER A 400 -21.23 -1.16 16.71
CA SER A 400 -21.10 0.19 16.13
C SER A 400 -19.96 0.35 15.12
N ARG A 401 -18.87 -0.41 15.27
CA ARG A 401 -17.73 -0.43 14.35
C ARG A 401 -18.02 -1.22 13.08
N MET A 402 -18.90 -2.22 13.16
CA MET A 402 -19.33 -3.01 12.02
C MET A 402 -20.49 -2.34 11.25
N MET A 403 -21.26 -1.49 11.92
CA MET A 403 -22.45 -0.84 11.37
C MET A 403 -22.19 -0.11 10.03
N PRO A 404 -21.11 0.67 9.83
CA PRO A 404 -20.83 1.27 8.52
C PRO A 404 -20.70 0.23 7.41
N PHE A 405 -20.02 -0.89 7.67
CA PHE A 405 -19.87 -1.97 6.68
C PHE A 405 -21.21 -2.66 6.38
N MET A 406 -22.02 -2.89 7.41
CA MET A 406 -23.38 -3.44 7.26
C MET A 406 -24.28 -2.52 6.43
N ILE A 407 -24.17 -1.19 6.60
CA ILE A 407 -24.90 -0.21 5.78
C ILE A 407 -24.44 -0.26 4.32
N LEU A 408 -23.12 -0.29 4.09
CA LEU A 408 -22.54 -0.31 2.75
C LEU A 408 -22.87 -1.59 1.97
N THR A 409 -23.12 -2.69 2.67
CA THR A 409 -23.43 -4.01 2.07
C THR A 409 -24.89 -4.41 2.23
N ALA A 410 -25.75 -3.53 2.77
CA ALA A 410 -27.13 -3.81 3.12
C ALA A 410 -27.98 -4.35 1.94
N GLU A 411 -27.56 -4.06 0.72
CA GLU A 411 -28.27 -4.43 -0.51
C GLU A 411 -27.43 -5.30 -1.45
N GLY A 412 -26.43 -5.98 -0.88
CA GLY A 412 -25.57 -6.94 -1.57
C GLY A 412 -24.18 -6.38 -1.87
N HIS A 413 -23.31 -7.28 -2.33
CA HIS A 413 -21.93 -6.97 -2.70
C HIS A 413 -21.83 -6.56 -4.17
N ASP A 414 -22.61 -5.55 -4.56
CA ASP A 414 -22.54 -4.95 -5.89
C ASP A 414 -22.44 -3.42 -5.82
N LEU A 415 -22.02 -2.81 -6.93
CA LEU A 415 -21.76 -1.38 -7.01
C LEU A 415 -23.04 -0.55 -6.80
N PRO A 416 -24.21 -0.87 -7.39
CA PRO A 416 -25.45 -0.17 -7.04
C PRO A 416 -25.77 -0.21 -5.53
N GLY A 417 -25.65 -1.38 -4.89
CA GLY A 417 -25.87 -1.57 -3.46
C GLY A 417 -24.89 -0.74 -2.62
N LEU A 418 -23.60 -0.77 -2.97
CA LEU A 418 -22.58 0.07 -2.34
C LEU A 418 -22.92 1.56 -2.43
N LEU A 419 -23.32 2.05 -3.61
CA LEU A 419 -23.67 3.47 -3.79
C LEU A 419 -24.90 3.89 -2.99
N ARG A 420 -25.94 3.04 -2.90
CA ARG A 420 -27.10 3.31 -2.03
C ARG A 420 -26.71 3.25 -0.55
N GLY A 421 -25.77 2.39 -0.18
CA GLY A 421 -25.14 2.37 1.14
C GLY A 421 -24.39 3.67 1.46
N ILE A 422 -23.58 4.17 0.52
CA ILE A 422 -22.91 5.48 0.64
C ILE A 422 -23.94 6.60 0.82
N ASP A 423 -25.09 6.52 0.14
CA ASP A 423 -26.12 7.53 0.31
C ASP A 423 -26.78 7.52 1.70
N ARG A 424 -26.85 6.35 2.34
CA ARG A 424 -27.39 6.22 3.70
C ARG A 424 -26.37 6.51 4.80
N LEU A 425 -25.09 6.27 4.53
CA LEU A 425 -24.05 6.49 5.50
C LEU A 425 -23.85 8.00 5.73
N PRO A 426 -23.81 8.49 6.98
CA PRO A 426 -23.70 9.92 7.26
C PRO A 426 -22.26 10.43 7.22
N ALA A 427 -21.27 9.56 7.44
CA ALA A 427 -19.86 9.91 7.56
C ALA A 427 -18.98 8.81 6.95
N PRO A 428 -17.78 9.15 6.44
CA PRO A 428 -16.86 8.17 5.90
C PRO A 428 -16.39 7.18 6.96
N ASP A 429 -16.31 5.90 6.58
CA ASP A 429 -15.53 4.89 7.29
C ASP A 429 -14.66 4.17 6.26
N ALA A 430 -13.35 4.47 6.27
CA ALA A 430 -12.41 3.94 5.30
C ALA A 430 -12.24 2.42 5.42
N SER A 431 -12.33 1.86 6.63
CA SER A 431 -12.22 0.41 6.82
C SER A 431 -13.42 -0.29 6.20
N ALA A 432 -14.63 0.19 6.49
CA ALA A 432 -15.86 -0.36 5.95
C ALA A 432 -15.94 -0.24 4.43
N LEU A 433 -15.58 0.93 3.87
CA LEU A 433 -15.55 1.13 2.43
C LEU A 433 -14.52 0.24 1.74
N GLY A 434 -13.30 0.14 2.30
CA GLY A 434 -12.28 -0.75 1.77
C GLY A 434 -12.70 -2.22 1.80
N CYS A 435 -13.32 -2.69 2.90
CA CYS A 435 -13.87 -4.05 2.99
C CYS A 435 -14.98 -4.28 1.95
N ALA A 436 -15.90 -3.32 1.78
CA ALA A 436 -16.98 -3.43 0.81
C ALA A 436 -16.47 -3.49 -0.63
N ILE A 437 -15.48 -2.66 -0.98
CA ILE A 437 -14.83 -2.69 -2.30
C ILE A 437 -14.14 -4.03 -2.55
N ALA A 438 -13.43 -4.56 -1.55
CA ALA A 438 -12.74 -5.85 -1.65
C ALA A 438 -13.70 -7.02 -1.89
N MET A 439 -15.00 -6.86 -1.60
CA MET A 439 -16.02 -7.89 -1.80
C MET A 439 -16.82 -7.72 -3.09
N LEU A 440 -16.64 -6.61 -3.82
CA LEU A 440 -17.29 -6.40 -5.12
C LEU A 440 -16.78 -7.38 -6.18
N PRO A 441 -17.56 -7.63 -7.25
CA PRO A 441 -17.05 -8.21 -8.48
C PRO A 441 -15.90 -7.37 -9.05
N ARG A 442 -14.82 -8.03 -9.50
CA ARG A 442 -13.61 -7.39 -10.05
C ARG A 442 -13.93 -6.31 -11.09
N THR A 443 -14.84 -6.62 -12.01
CA THR A 443 -15.24 -5.72 -13.10
C THR A 443 -15.94 -4.46 -12.60
N GLN A 444 -16.68 -4.54 -11.50
CA GLN A 444 -17.36 -3.39 -10.90
C GLN A 444 -16.40 -2.55 -10.06
N ALA A 445 -15.50 -3.19 -9.31
CA ALA A 445 -14.43 -2.48 -8.60
C ALA A 445 -13.48 -1.75 -9.57
N GLN A 446 -13.23 -2.31 -10.75
CA GLN A 446 -12.42 -1.63 -11.78
C GLN A 446 -13.07 -0.33 -12.27
N ARG A 447 -14.41 -0.28 -12.39
CA ARG A 447 -15.10 0.98 -12.74
C ARG A 447 -14.89 2.09 -11.70
N LEU A 448 -14.76 1.72 -10.42
CA LEU A 448 -14.39 2.69 -9.38
C LEU A 448 -12.97 3.22 -9.59
N VAL A 449 -12.01 2.35 -9.94
CA VAL A 449 -10.63 2.75 -10.27
C VAL A 449 -10.63 3.71 -11.47
N ASP A 450 -11.38 3.38 -12.52
CA ASP A 450 -11.42 4.17 -13.75
C ASP A 450 -12.10 5.53 -13.54
N ALA A 451 -13.17 5.58 -12.74
CA ALA A 451 -13.89 6.82 -12.42
C ALA A 451 -13.14 7.69 -11.39
N PHE A 452 -12.34 7.08 -10.51
CA PHE A 452 -11.60 7.76 -9.45
C PHE A 452 -10.14 7.30 -9.35
N PRO A 453 -9.30 7.63 -10.35
CA PRO A 453 -7.90 7.21 -10.35
C PRO A 453 -7.15 7.66 -9.09
N GLY A 454 -6.43 6.72 -8.46
CA GLY A 454 -5.67 6.95 -7.22
C GLY A 454 -6.48 6.90 -5.91
N LEU A 455 -7.80 6.71 -5.98
CA LEU A 455 -8.66 6.65 -4.79
C LEU A 455 -9.11 5.25 -4.39
N VAL A 456 -8.87 4.26 -5.26
CA VAL A 456 -9.09 2.84 -4.98
C VAL A 456 -7.74 2.13 -4.99
N PRO A 457 -7.07 2.03 -3.83
CA PRO A 457 -5.76 1.39 -3.76
C PRO A 457 -5.84 -0.12 -4.06
N ARG A 458 -4.76 -0.68 -4.62
CA ARG A 458 -4.69 -2.11 -4.99
C ARG A 458 -4.89 -3.06 -3.81
N ASN A 459 -4.54 -2.63 -2.59
CA ASN A 459 -4.70 -3.41 -1.36
C ASN A 459 -6.14 -3.54 -0.84
N VAL A 460 -7.12 -2.95 -1.52
CA VAL A 460 -8.56 -3.18 -1.31
C VAL A 460 -9.26 -3.64 -2.58
N LEU A 461 -8.54 -3.78 -3.68
CA LEU A 461 -9.09 -4.14 -4.97
C LEU A 461 -9.24 -5.67 -5.03
N PRO A 462 -10.43 -6.22 -5.31
CA PRO A 462 -10.61 -7.67 -5.36
C PRO A 462 -9.68 -8.29 -6.40
N ALA A 463 -9.22 -9.51 -6.14
CA ALA A 463 -8.41 -10.27 -7.07
C ALA A 463 -9.20 -10.53 -8.37
N SER A 464 -8.48 -10.60 -9.49
CA SER A 464 -9.05 -11.17 -10.71
C SER A 464 -9.41 -12.62 -10.41
N GLN A 465 -10.66 -13.03 -10.62
CA GLN A 465 -11.01 -14.44 -10.51
C GLN A 465 -10.16 -15.19 -11.54
N SER A 466 -9.25 -16.04 -11.07
CA SER A 466 -8.55 -16.97 -11.94
C SER A 466 -9.60 -17.83 -12.62
N SER A 467 -9.71 -17.72 -13.94
CA SER A 467 -10.36 -18.73 -14.75
C SER A 467 -9.62 -20.04 -14.47
N ASN A 468 -10.19 -20.89 -13.63
CA ASN A 468 -9.69 -22.24 -13.42
C ASN A 468 -9.61 -23.00 -14.74
#